data_AF-A0A924Q929-F1
#
_entry.id   AF-A0A924Q929-F1
#
_cell.length_a   1.000
_cell.length_b   1.000
_cell.length_c   1.000
_cell.angle_alpha   90.00
_cell.angle_beta   90.00
_cell.angle_gamma   90.00
#
_symmetry.space_group_name_H-M   'P 1'
#
loop_
_entity.id
_entity.type
_entity.pdbx_description
1 polymer ?
#
loop_
_entity_poly.entity_id
_entity_poly.type
_entity_poly.pdbx_seq_one_letter_code
_entity_poly.pdbx_strand_id
1 'polypeptide(L)'
;HRINSRYAPHNVYTAVDTLSQLSVSKGFATSLFTPWTRKPEAAAKAVTAKTIDLTLSGPLFNVHYDYDGTTNSYKRSQAGAPHTDANGNVQISPKVVIGLVMPYAIQADGKHSDYGTIGSGQAYIFQDGTVTIGQWNKPDSRTNMTFTDAAGSPLPLNPGQTWLTAVTAPNKITSAP
;
A
#
# COMPACT_ATOMS: atom_id res chain seq x y z
N HIS A 1 -22.57 -10.58 -2.77
CA HIS A 1 -23.01 -11.91 -3.23
C HIS A 1 -21.93 -12.95 -2.96
N ARG A 2 -22.25 -14.26 -3.02
CA ARG A 2 -21.24 -15.33 -2.94
C ARG A 2 -21.04 -15.95 -4.32
N ILE A 3 -19.80 -16.28 -4.67
CA ILE A 3 -19.45 -16.97 -5.92
C ILE A 3 -19.20 -18.47 -5.67
N ASN A 4 -19.37 -19.29 -6.70
CA ASN A 4 -19.24 -20.75 -6.58
C ASN A 4 -17.85 -21.28 -7.00
N SER A 5 -17.01 -20.45 -7.62
CA SER A 5 -15.66 -20.83 -8.05
C SER A 5 -14.63 -20.87 -6.91
N ARG A 6 -15.03 -20.53 -5.68
CA ARG A 6 -14.21 -20.57 -4.46
C ARG A 6 -15.02 -21.10 -3.29
N TYR A 7 -14.37 -21.79 -2.36
CA TYR A 7 -14.98 -22.24 -1.11
C TYR A 7 -15.16 -21.09 -0.12
N ALA A 8 -16.17 -21.20 0.75
CA ALA A 8 -16.30 -20.34 1.91
C ALA A 8 -15.12 -20.56 2.88
N PRO A 9 -14.64 -19.51 3.58
CA PRO A 9 -15.16 -18.14 3.62
C PRO A 9 -14.61 -17.20 2.52
N HIS A 10 -13.84 -17.69 1.55
CA HIS A 10 -13.12 -16.88 0.55
C HIS A 10 -13.93 -16.59 -0.73
N ASN A 11 -15.26 -16.58 -0.62
CA ASN A 11 -16.15 -16.49 -1.78
C ASN A 11 -17.18 -15.35 -1.71
N VAL A 12 -17.04 -14.44 -0.74
CA VAL A 12 -17.94 -13.28 -0.57
C VAL A 12 -17.38 -12.06 -1.32
N TYR A 13 -18.19 -11.48 -2.21
CA TYR A 13 -17.84 -10.31 -3.02
C TYR A 13 -18.94 -9.23 -2.96
N THR A 14 -18.59 -8.00 -3.28
CA THR A 14 -19.53 -6.88 -3.46
C THR A 14 -19.20 -6.12 -4.75
N ALA A 15 -20.06 -5.19 -5.16
CA ALA A 15 -19.87 -4.35 -6.33
C ALA A 15 -20.04 -2.87 -5.96
N VAL A 16 -19.39 -1.98 -6.74
CA VAL A 16 -19.44 -0.53 -6.51
C VAL A 16 -20.88 -0.02 -6.52
N ASP A 17 -21.71 -0.44 -7.48
CA ASP A 17 -23.11 -0.01 -7.56
C ASP A 17 -23.91 -0.42 -6.32
N THR A 18 -23.70 -1.64 -5.83
CA THR A 18 -24.34 -2.12 -4.59
C THR A 18 -23.91 -1.29 -3.37
N LEU A 19 -22.61 -0.98 -3.27
CA LEU A 19 -22.10 -0.11 -2.19
C LEU A 19 -22.66 1.31 -2.32
N SER A 20 -22.77 1.85 -3.53
CA SER A 20 -23.26 3.20 -3.78
C SER A 20 -24.73 3.34 -3.41
N GLN A 21 -25.57 2.37 -3.78
CA GLN A 21 -26.98 2.31 -3.37
C GLN A 21 -27.12 2.21 -1.85
N LEU A 22 -26.29 1.38 -1.20
CA LEU A 22 -26.28 1.27 0.25
C LEU A 22 -25.89 2.60 0.91
N SER A 23 -24.82 3.26 0.44
CA SER A 23 -24.39 4.57 0.95
C SER A 23 -25.51 5.60 0.90
N VAL A 24 -26.23 5.70 -0.22
CA VAL A 24 -27.37 6.62 -0.37
C VAL A 24 -28.48 6.27 0.64
N SER A 25 -28.87 5.01 0.76
CA SER A 25 -29.93 4.60 1.71
C SER A 25 -29.54 4.81 3.19
N LYS A 26 -28.25 4.90 3.49
CA LYS A 26 -27.71 5.21 4.83
C LYS A 26 -27.44 6.71 5.05
N GLY A 27 -27.71 7.55 4.06
CA GLY A 27 -27.51 9.00 4.13
C GLY A 27 -26.06 9.46 3.87
N PHE A 28 -25.18 8.59 3.37
CA PHE A 28 -23.78 8.90 3.01
C PHE A 28 -23.66 9.24 1.52
N ALA A 29 -24.43 10.21 1.04
CA ALA A 29 -24.54 10.53 -0.39
C ALA A 29 -23.37 11.36 -0.95
N THR A 30 -22.52 11.94 -0.10
CA THR A 30 -21.39 12.79 -0.51
C THR A 30 -20.08 12.33 0.15
N SER A 31 -18.97 12.57 -0.53
CA SER A 31 -17.62 12.31 -0.01
C SER A 31 -16.78 13.55 -0.20
N LEU A 32 -16.21 14.05 0.90
CA LEU A 32 -15.19 15.08 0.89
C LEU A 32 -13.90 14.44 1.39
N PHE A 33 -12.83 14.54 0.61
CA PHE A 33 -11.53 14.02 0.98
C PHE A 33 -10.44 14.96 0.50
N THR A 34 -9.34 14.99 1.24
CA THR A 34 -8.13 15.70 0.83
C THR A 34 -7.18 14.71 0.17
N PRO A 35 -6.92 14.81 -1.14
CA PRO A 35 -5.97 13.93 -1.81
C PRO A 35 -4.55 14.19 -1.30
N TRP A 36 -3.68 13.18 -1.40
CA TRP A 36 -2.24 13.42 -1.24
C TRP A 36 -1.72 14.35 -2.34
N THR A 37 -0.79 15.22 -1.98
CA THR A 37 -0.05 16.04 -2.93
C THR A 37 0.63 15.16 -3.96
N ARG A 38 0.50 15.53 -5.24
CA ARG A 38 1.12 14.80 -6.35
C ARG A 38 2.24 15.61 -6.99
N LYS A 39 3.19 14.90 -7.59
CA LYS A 39 4.21 15.47 -8.47
C LYS A 39 4.19 14.76 -9.83
N PRO A 40 4.67 15.38 -10.92
CA PRO A 40 4.92 14.66 -12.16
C PRO A 40 5.86 13.47 -11.93
N GLU A 41 5.63 12.40 -12.69
CA GLU A 41 6.55 11.26 -12.74
C GLU A 41 7.93 11.70 -13.27
N ALA A 42 9.00 11.14 -12.70
CA ALA A 42 10.36 11.49 -13.07
C ALA A 42 11.30 10.30 -12.85
N ALA A 43 11.15 9.26 -13.69
CA ALA A 43 11.95 8.04 -13.63
C ALA A 43 13.45 8.35 -13.49
N ALA A 44 14.09 7.77 -12.48
CA ALA A 44 15.49 8.04 -12.20
C ALA A 44 16.40 7.41 -13.28
N LYS A 45 17.48 8.13 -13.63
CA LYS A 45 18.53 7.59 -14.50
C LYS A 45 19.29 6.45 -13.84
N ALA A 46 19.52 6.56 -12.54
CA ALA A 46 20.12 5.52 -11.72
C ALA A 46 19.03 4.90 -10.84
N VAL A 47 18.67 3.65 -11.14
CA VAL A 47 17.70 2.88 -10.36
C VAL A 47 18.43 2.35 -9.12
N THR A 48 17.89 2.64 -7.94
CA THR A 48 18.44 2.20 -6.64
C THR A 48 17.49 1.28 -5.87
N ALA A 49 16.24 1.18 -6.32
CA ALA A 49 15.22 0.29 -5.79
C ALA A 49 14.52 -0.44 -6.95
N LYS A 50 15.28 -1.30 -7.64
CA LYS A 50 14.78 -2.16 -8.70
C LYS A 50 13.95 -3.31 -8.14
N THR A 51 14.36 -3.87 -7.01
CA THR A 51 13.57 -4.86 -6.28
C THR A 51 13.18 -4.32 -4.92
N ILE A 52 12.00 -4.71 -4.44
CA ILE A 52 11.50 -4.39 -3.11
C ILE A 52 10.89 -5.66 -2.51
N ASP A 53 11.33 -6.02 -1.31
CA ASP A 53 10.76 -7.12 -0.54
C ASP A 53 10.19 -6.57 0.78
N LEU A 54 8.93 -6.89 1.04
CA LEU A 54 8.26 -6.59 2.30
C LEU A 54 7.90 -7.89 3.01
N THR A 55 8.56 -8.13 4.14
CA THR A 55 8.37 -9.33 4.96
C THR A 55 7.22 -9.12 5.94
N LEU A 56 6.15 -9.90 5.79
CA LEU A 56 4.95 -9.81 6.63
C LEU A 56 4.93 -10.95 7.65
N SER A 57 4.19 -12.03 7.37
CA SER A 57 4.01 -13.17 8.26
C SER A 57 4.76 -14.43 7.81
N GLY A 58 5.08 -14.56 6.52
CA GLY A 58 5.78 -15.73 5.98
C GLY A 58 5.78 -15.77 4.46
N PRO A 59 6.45 -16.76 3.83
CA PRO A 59 6.71 -16.77 2.39
C PRO A 59 5.47 -16.64 1.49
N LEU A 60 4.32 -17.18 1.91
CA LEU A 60 3.06 -17.09 1.15
C LEU A 60 2.41 -15.70 1.21
N PHE A 61 2.82 -14.85 2.15
CA PHE A 61 2.25 -13.54 2.40
C PHE A 61 3.24 -12.39 2.17
N ASN A 62 4.54 -12.69 2.19
CA ASN A 62 5.57 -11.75 1.79
C ASN A 62 5.30 -11.28 0.36
N VAL A 63 5.56 -10.00 0.12
CA VAL A 63 5.29 -9.36 -1.15
C VAL A 63 6.60 -8.87 -1.75
N HIS A 64 6.70 -9.07 -3.05
CA HIS A 64 7.84 -8.66 -3.85
C HIS A 64 7.38 -7.67 -4.92
N TYR A 65 8.25 -6.73 -5.27
CA TYR A 65 8.01 -5.82 -6.37
C TYR A 65 9.25 -5.68 -7.25
N ASP A 66 9.03 -5.77 -8.56
CA ASP A 66 10.03 -5.48 -9.58
C ASP A 66 9.71 -4.15 -10.28
N TYR A 67 10.67 -3.24 -10.30
CA TYR A 67 10.54 -1.97 -11.03
C TYR A 67 10.60 -2.20 -12.55
N ASP A 68 9.61 -1.65 -13.25
CA ASP A 68 9.54 -1.57 -14.69
C ASP A 68 9.79 -0.12 -15.13
N GLY A 69 10.97 0.13 -15.71
CA GLY A 69 11.37 1.45 -16.18
C GLY A 69 10.62 1.95 -17.41
N THR A 70 9.99 1.05 -18.19
CA THR A 70 9.18 1.43 -19.35
C THR A 70 7.87 2.06 -18.92
N THR A 71 7.25 1.50 -17.89
CA THR A 71 5.97 2.00 -17.35
C THR A 71 6.14 2.84 -16.10
N ASN A 72 7.37 3.00 -15.59
CA ASN A 72 7.69 3.69 -14.33
C ASN A 72 6.81 3.20 -13.16
N SER A 73 6.73 1.88 -12.98
CA SER A 73 5.83 1.23 -12.02
C SER A 73 6.46 -0.02 -11.41
N TYR A 74 5.82 -0.61 -10.41
CA TYR A 74 6.35 -1.75 -9.66
C TYR A 74 5.45 -2.97 -9.78
N LYS A 75 5.86 -3.99 -10.54
CA LYS A 75 5.11 -5.24 -10.72
C LYS A 75 5.10 -6.05 -9.43
N ARG A 76 3.92 -6.25 -8.85
CA ARG A 76 3.75 -6.96 -7.57
C ARG A 76 3.67 -8.47 -7.77
N SER A 77 4.36 -9.20 -6.91
CA SER A 77 4.27 -10.66 -6.77
C SER A 77 4.00 -11.03 -5.32
N GLN A 78 3.33 -12.17 -5.11
CA GLN A 78 3.05 -12.73 -3.79
C GLN A 78 2.98 -14.26 -3.89
N ALA A 79 3.42 -14.96 -2.85
CA ALA A 79 3.47 -16.43 -2.83
C ALA A 79 4.25 -17.02 -4.02
N GLY A 80 5.28 -16.31 -4.49
CA GLY A 80 6.13 -16.76 -5.60
C GLY A 80 5.54 -16.59 -7.00
N ALA A 81 4.38 -15.93 -7.15
CA ALA A 81 3.74 -15.69 -8.45
C ALA A 81 3.30 -14.23 -8.64
N PRO A 82 3.12 -13.77 -9.89
CA PRO A 82 2.51 -12.47 -10.18
C PRO A 82 1.18 -12.29 -9.45
N HIS A 83 0.99 -11.16 -8.77
CA HIS A 83 -0.29 -10.85 -8.13
C HIS A 83 -1.22 -10.20 -9.15
N THR A 84 -2.12 -11.01 -9.70
CA THR A 84 -3.00 -10.62 -10.81
C THR A 84 -4.41 -10.28 -10.31
N ASP A 85 -4.96 -9.16 -10.77
CA ASP A 85 -6.39 -8.85 -10.60
C ASP A 85 -7.22 -9.80 -11.48
N ALA A 86 -8.12 -10.55 -10.85
CA ALA A 86 -8.95 -11.55 -11.51
C ALA A 86 -9.97 -10.95 -12.50
N ASN A 87 -10.33 -9.66 -12.38
CA ASN A 87 -11.30 -9.04 -13.29
C ASN A 87 -10.66 -8.64 -14.62
N GLY A 88 -9.47 -8.05 -14.56
CA GLY A 88 -8.74 -7.59 -15.76
C GLY A 88 -7.72 -8.60 -16.29
N ASN A 89 -7.38 -9.62 -15.50
CA ASN A 89 -6.24 -10.51 -15.74
C ASN A 89 -4.92 -9.74 -15.96
N VAL A 90 -4.74 -8.64 -15.22
CA VAL A 90 -3.57 -7.77 -15.27
C VAL A 90 -2.82 -7.86 -13.95
N GLN A 91 -1.49 -7.98 -14.03
CA GLN A 91 -0.64 -7.92 -12.84
C GLN A 91 -0.74 -6.55 -12.19
N ILE A 92 -0.90 -6.53 -10.87
CA ILE A 92 -0.90 -5.29 -10.09
C ILE A 92 0.47 -4.61 -10.23
N SER A 93 0.46 -3.36 -10.70
CA SER A 93 1.67 -2.58 -10.96
C SER A 93 1.56 -1.12 -10.47
N PRO A 94 1.58 -0.87 -9.14
CA PRO A 94 1.50 0.47 -8.59
C PRO A 94 2.62 1.39 -9.07
N LYS A 95 2.33 2.70 -9.15
CA LYS A 95 3.32 3.75 -9.41
C LYS A 95 4.13 4.11 -8.17
N VAL A 96 3.56 3.85 -6.99
CA VAL A 96 4.16 4.14 -5.69
C VAL A 96 3.95 2.96 -4.75
N VAL A 97 5.03 2.48 -4.13
CA VAL A 97 4.97 1.49 -3.04
C VAL A 97 5.44 2.16 -1.76
N ILE A 98 4.73 1.98 -0.65
CA ILE A 98 5.10 2.57 0.65
C ILE A 98 5.14 1.47 1.71
N GLY A 99 6.31 1.26 2.30
CA GLY A 99 6.48 0.48 3.52
C GLY A 99 6.32 1.39 4.74
N LEU A 100 5.32 1.13 5.58
CA LEU A 100 5.01 1.89 6.79
C LEU A 100 5.48 1.10 8.01
N VAL A 101 6.47 1.62 8.73
CA VAL A 101 6.87 1.04 10.00
C VAL A 101 5.90 1.50 11.08
N MET A 102 5.09 0.58 11.59
CA MET A 102 4.03 0.88 12.55
C MET A 102 4.28 0.15 13.88
N PRO A 103 3.92 0.76 15.03
CA PRO A 103 3.87 0.05 16.30
C PRO A 103 2.99 -1.20 16.16
N TYR A 104 3.46 -2.31 16.71
CA TYR A 104 2.81 -3.60 16.61
C TYR A 104 2.73 -4.29 17.98
N ALA A 105 1.57 -4.87 18.27
CA ALA A 105 1.38 -5.74 19.42
C ALA A 105 0.45 -6.92 19.07
N ILE A 106 0.42 -7.90 19.95
CA ILE A 106 -0.68 -8.88 20.00
C ILE A 106 -1.66 -8.39 21.06
N GLN A 107 -2.95 -8.40 20.75
CA GLN A 107 -4.00 -8.05 21.69
C GLN A 107 -4.02 -8.99 22.90
N ALA A 108 -4.70 -8.59 23.98
CA ALA A 108 -4.74 -9.34 25.23
C ALA A 108 -5.27 -10.78 25.09
N ASP A 109 -6.01 -11.09 24.02
CA ASP A 109 -6.52 -12.42 23.74
C ASP A 109 -5.48 -13.38 23.11
N GLY A 110 -4.29 -12.89 22.78
CA GLY A 110 -3.21 -13.67 22.19
C GLY A 110 -3.40 -14.05 20.73
N LYS A 111 -4.46 -13.56 20.06
CA LYS A 111 -4.86 -14.02 18.71
C LYS A 111 -4.84 -12.92 17.67
N HIS A 112 -5.18 -11.69 18.06
CA HIS A 112 -5.29 -10.58 17.11
C HIS A 112 -4.05 -9.70 17.11
N SER A 113 -3.58 -9.35 15.93
CA SER A 113 -2.58 -8.30 15.74
C SER A 113 -3.21 -6.93 15.96
N ASP A 114 -2.47 -6.05 16.63
CA ASP A 114 -2.79 -4.64 16.79
C ASP A 114 -1.70 -3.79 16.15
N TYR A 115 -2.10 -2.79 15.35
CA TYR A 115 -1.20 -1.86 14.67
C TYR A 115 -1.57 -0.43 15.04
N GLY A 116 -0.59 0.32 15.54
CA GLY A 116 -0.72 1.74 15.85
C GLY A 116 -0.82 2.58 14.58
N THR A 117 -2.04 2.77 14.07
CA THR A 117 -2.30 3.54 12.83
C THR A 117 -2.49 5.03 13.04
N ILE A 118 -2.58 5.49 14.30
CA ILE A 118 -2.59 6.91 14.69
C ILE A 118 -1.26 7.22 15.36
N GLY A 119 -0.66 8.36 15.02
CA GLY A 119 0.66 8.77 15.45
C GLY A 119 1.58 9.01 14.24
N SER A 120 2.85 8.67 14.39
CA SER A 120 3.85 8.80 13.34
C SER A 120 4.86 7.67 13.39
N GLY A 121 5.60 7.49 12.30
CA GLY A 121 6.63 6.47 12.20
C GLY A 121 7.38 6.54 10.89
N GLN A 122 8.43 5.72 10.76
CA GLN A 122 9.28 5.71 9.57
C GLN A 122 8.50 5.17 8.36
N ALA A 123 8.72 5.78 7.20
CA ALA A 123 8.18 5.34 5.93
C ALA A 123 9.30 5.17 4.90
N TYR A 124 9.18 4.12 4.07
CA TYR A 124 10.02 3.91 2.90
C TYR A 124 9.14 4.11 1.67
N ILE A 125 9.36 5.21 0.95
CA ILE A 125 8.56 5.58 -0.22
C ILE A 125 9.35 5.21 -1.46
N PHE A 126 8.83 4.24 -2.20
CA PHE A 126 9.40 3.78 -3.46
C PHE A 126 8.60 4.37 -4.63
N GLN A 127 9.28 5.16 -5.46
CA GLN A 127 8.75 5.74 -6.69
C GLN A 127 9.93 6.09 -7.63
N ASP A 128 9.68 6.14 -8.93
CA ASP A 128 10.70 6.48 -9.94
C ASP A 128 11.95 5.57 -9.95
N GLY A 129 11.82 4.31 -9.53
CA GLY A 129 12.94 3.36 -9.42
C GLY A 129 13.89 3.63 -8.24
N THR A 130 13.48 4.47 -7.29
CA THR A 130 14.29 4.86 -6.12
C THR A 130 13.51 4.71 -4.83
N VAL A 131 14.24 4.78 -3.71
CA VAL A 131 13.66 4.81 -2.36
C VAL A 131 14.01 6.12 -1.67
N THR A 132 13.02 6.75 -1.06
CA THR A 132 13.21 7.84 -0.10
C THR A 132 12.77 7.36 1.28
N ILE A 133 13.67 7.45 2.26
CA ILE A 133 13.35 7.18 3.66
C ILE A 133 12.84 8.48 4.28
N GLY A 134 11.65 8.42 4.85
CA GLY A 134 10.94 9.57 5.41
C GLY A 134 10.10 9.18 6.62
N GLN A 135 9.07 9.97 6.89
CA GLN A 135 8.14 9.75 7.99
C GLN A 135 6.70 9.75 7.47
N TRP A 136 5.86 8.89 8.03
CA TRP A 136 4.42 9.02 7.96
C TRP A 136 3.89 9.68 9.23
N ASN A 137 2.80 10.44 9.11
CA ASN A 137 2.09 11.02 10.24
C ASN A 137 0.57 10.96 10.00
N LYS A 138 -0.18 10.52 10.99
CA LYS A 138 -1.64 10.46 10.99
C LYS A 138 -2.15 10.85 12.39
N PRO A 139 -2.52 12.12 12.63
CA PRO A 139 -2.74 12.62 13.99
C PRO A 139 -4.00 12.05 14.65
N ASP A 140 -5.00 11.66 13.86
CA ASP A 140 -6.28 11.14 14.36
C ASP A 140 -6.97 10.27 13.31
N SER A 141 -8.14 9.71 13.62
CA SER A 141 -8.89 8.81 12.74
C SER A 141 -9.53 9.50 11.51
N ARG A 142 -9.73 10.81 11.56
CA ARG A 142 -10.42 11.63 10.54
C ARG A 142 -9.46 12.36 9.61
N THR A 143 -8.23 12.61 10.05
CA THR A 143 -7.20 13.26 9.25
C THR A 143 -6.47 12.25 8.36
N ASN A 144 -6.22 12.62 7.10
CA ASN A 144 -5.48 11.79 6.17
C ASN A 144 -4.00 11.67 6.61
N MET A 145 -3.38 10.52 6.31
CA MET A 145 -1.95 10.31 6.55
C MET A 145 -1.12 11.21 5.63
N THR A 146 -0.03 11.78 6.14
CA THR A 146 0.93 12.58 5.38
C THR A 146 2.30 11.92 5.35
N PHE A 147 3.11 12.31 4.37
CA PHE A 147 4.48 11.83 4.19
C PHE A 147 5.45 13.01 4.10
N THR A 148 6.57 12.91 4.80
CA THR A 148 7.67 13.88 4.72
C THR A 148 8.99 13.16 4.50
N ASP A 149 9.96 13.84 3.92
CA ASP A 149 11.34 13.37 3.88
C ASP A 149 12.03 13.50 5.26
N ALA A 150 13.31 13.13 5.33
CA ALA A 150 14.13 13.23 6.53
C ALA A 150 14.35 14.68 7.01
N ALA A 151 14.17 15.69 6.14
CA ALA A 151 14.26 17.10 6.48
C ALA A 151 12.91 17.69 6.93
N GLY A 152 11.84 16.88 6.94
CA GLY A 152 10.49 17.32 7.29
C GLY A 152 9.74 18.00 6.15
N SER A 153 10.29 18.01 4.94
CA SER A 153 9.61 18.59 3.77
C SER A 153 8.53 17.63 3.26
N PRO A 154 7.37 18.13 2.79
CA PRO A 154 6.34 17.28 2.21
C PRO A 154 6.87 16.42 1.06
N LEU A 155 6.53 15.14 1.06
CA LEU A 155 6.96 14.19 0.04
C LEU A 155 5.78 13.88 -0.90
N PRO A 156 5.64 14.59 -2.05
CA PRO A 156 4.56 14.35 -2.99
C PRO A 156 4.74 13.02 -3.73
N LEU A 157 3.61 12.39 -4.04
CA LEU A 157 3.57 11.07 -4.65
C LEU A 157 3.38 11.16 -6.18
N ASN A 158 3.91 10.21 -6.93
CA ASN A 158 3.57 10.09 -8.36
C ASN A 158 2.06 9.88 -8.56
N PRO A 159 1.46 10.37 -9.66
CA PRO A 159 0.09 10.03 -10.02
C PRO A 159 -0.04 8.51 -10.27
N GLY A 160 -1.21 7.96 -9.97
CA GLY A 160 -1.50 6.53 -10.14
C GLY A 160 -1.69 5.77 -8.82
N GLN A 161 -1.71 4.44 -8.92
CA GLN A 161 -1.96 3.57 -7.77
C GLN A 161 -0.80 3.64 -6.77
N THR A 162 -1.16 3.88 -5.50
CA THR A 162 -0.26 3.83 -4.35
C THR A 162 -0.56 2.58 -3.52
N TRP A 163 0.44 1.74 -3.27
CA TRP A 163 0.30 0.53 -2.47
C TRP A 163 0.97 0.69 -1.12
N LEU A 164 0.20 0.70 -0.04
CA LEU A 164 0.70 0.87 1.33
C LEU A 164 0.77 -0.50 2.00
N THR A 165 1.87 -0.77 2.69
CA THR A 165 2.07 -2.01 3.45
C THR A 165 2.56 -1.65 4.85
N ALA A 166 1.80 -2.02 5.88
CA ALA A 166 2.25 -1.93 7.25
C ALA A 166 3.24 -3.06 7.57
N VAL A 167 4.35 -2.71 8.19
CA VAL A 167 5.36 -3.64 8.69
C VAL A 167 5.69 -3.33 10.14
N THR A 168 6.21 -4.32 10.85
CA THR A 168 6.47 -4.22 12.30
C THR A 168 7.82 -3.59 12.65
N ALA A 169 8.75 -3.53 11.69
CA ALA A 169 10.09 -2.99 11.90
C ALA A 169 10.76 -2.60 10.57
N PRO A 170 11.77 -1.71 10.57
CA PRO A 170 12.47 -1.29 9.35
C PRO A 170 13.14 -2.44 8.59
N ASN A 171 13.68 -3.44 9.31
CA ASN A 171 14.33 -4.60 8.69
C ASN A 171 13.37 -5.56 7.96
N LYS A 172 12.07 -5.29 7.99
CA LYS A 172 11.06 -5.98 7.18
C LYS A 172 10.93 -5.40 5.78
N ILE A 173 11.66 -4.32 5.48
CA ILE A 173 11.68 -3.64 4.20
C ILE A 173 13.10 -3.73 3.66
N THR A 174 13.28 -4.41 2.54
CA THR A 174 14.57 -4.47 1.84
C THR A 174 14.38 -4.07 0.37
N SER A 175 15.38 -3.44 -0.20
CA SER A 175 15.40 -3.09 -1.62
C SER A 175 16.81 -3.17 -2.19
N ALA A 176 16.93 -3.46 -3.48
CA ALA A 176 18.21 -3.50 -4.18
C ALA A 176 18.14 -2.83 -5.57
N PRO A 177 19.27 -2.33 -6.12
CA PRO A 177 19.37 -1.80 -7.48
C PRO A 177 19.14 -2.81 -8.61
#